data_AF-A0A9D2MWZ5-F1
#
_entry.id   AF-A0A9D2MWZ5-F1
#
_cell.length_a   1.000
_cell.length_b   1.000
_cell.length_c   1.000
_cell.angle_alpha   90.00
_cell.angle_beta   90.00
_cell.angle_gamma   90.00
#
_symmetry.space_group_name_H-M   'P 1'
#
loop_
_entity.id
_entity.type
_entity.pdbx_description
1 polymer ?
#
loop_
_entity_poly.entity_id
_entity_poly.type
_entity_poly.pdbx_seq_one_letter_code
_entity_poly.pdbx_strand_id
1 'polypeptide(L)'
;MLTEDYIVRMIQDMGRMVARVLGRDVSFEDTQGLPQREQTGEPLPLLEEMKRLADDGKVNEAENRLFEELDFSDPSQLPIVLGFYEHLNQFADGELESWGYSREEIWEGLRDCGEQFGVDTQLLDAFSWEKATNRKDTQDDKSAFFRH
;
A
#
# COMPACT_ATOMS: atom_id res chain seq x y z
N MET A 1 -1.05 4.42 16.19
CA MET A 1 -2.09 4.67 15.17
C MET A 1 -1.40 4.63 13.84
N LEU A 2 -1.74 3.63 13.02
CA LEU A 2 -1.34 3.61 11.63
C LEU A 2 -2.05 4.76 10.91
N THR A 3 -1.40 5.32 9.90
CA THR A 3 -1.95 6.42 9.10
C THR A 3 -2.01 6.02 7.65
N GLU A 4 -2.91 6.65 6.90
CA GLU A 4 -3.02 6.47 5.44
C GLU A 4 -1.65 6.66 4.76
N ASP A 5 -0.84 7.64 5.22
CA ASP A 5 0.51 7.90 4.72
C ASP A 5 1.48 6.72 4.91
N TYR A 6 1.33 5.96 6.00
CA TYR A 6 2.16 4.78 6.26
C TYR A 6 1.80 3.64 5.31
N ILE A 7 0.49 3.39 5.14
CA ILE A 7 -0.04 2.36 4.23
C ILE A 7 0.36 2.66 2.78
N VAL A 8 0.17 3.90 2.31
CA VAL A 8 0.59 4.32 0.97
C VAL A 8 2.07 4.05 0.72
N ARG A 9 2.92 4.34 1.72
CA ARG A 9 4.36 4.12 1.59
C ARG A 9 4.72 2.64 1.49
N MET A 10 4.07 1.80 2.30
CA MET A 10 4.24 0.35 2.25
C MET A 10 3.82 -0.22 0.89
N ILE A 11 2.65 0.18 0.37
CA ILE A 11 2.16 -0.20 -0.96
C ILE A 11 3.20 0.16 -2.04
N GLN A 12 3.78 1.36 -1.96
CA GLN A 12 4.80 1.81 -2.90
C GLN A 12 6.12 1.03 -2.78
N ASP A 13 6.57 0.73 -1.56
CA ASP A 13 7.80 -0.04 -1.31
C ASP A 13 7.67 -1.47 -1.84
N MET A 14 6.53 -2.14 -1.60
CA MET A 14 6.20 -3.45 -2.16
C MET A 14 6.16 -3.43 -3.69
N GLY A 15 5.50 -2.43 -4.28
CA GLY A 15 5.43 -2.28 -5.73
C GLY A 15 6.80 -2.10 -6.39
N ARG A 16 7.72 -1.39 -5.73
CA ARG A 16 9.10 -1.21 -6.20
C ARG A 16 9.90 -2.51 -6.18
N MET A 17 9.76 -3.31 -5.12
CA MET A 17 10.50 -4.58 -5.02
C MET A 17 10.13 -5.53 -6.14
N VAL A 18 8.84 -5.71 -6.42
CA VAL A 18 8.41 -6.62 -7.48
C VAL A 18 8.73 -6.10 -8.88
N ALA A 19 8.67 -4.80 -9.12
CA ALA A 19 9.11 -4.26 -10.41
C ALA A 19 10.58 -4.59 -10.71
N ARG A 20 11.45 -4.55 -9.69
CA ARG A 20 12.85 -5.00 -9.80
C ARG A 20 12.96 -6.51 -10.07
N VAL A 21 12.17 -7.34 -9.38
CA VAL A 21 12.16 -8.81 -9.58
C VAL A 21 11.73 -9.17 -11.00
N LEU A 22 10.73 -8.48 -11.54
CA LEU A 22 10.20 -8.71 -12.90
C LEU A 22 11.06 -8.11 -14.01
N GLY A 23 12.21 -7.49 -13.68
CA GLY A 23 13.09 -6.87 -14.67
C GLY A 23 12.44 -5.70 -15.42
N ARG A 24 11.39 -5.09 -14.86
CA ARG A 24 10.82 -3.83 -15.36
C ARG A 24 11.67 -2.70 -14.82
N ASP A 25 12.43 -2.07 -15.70
CA ASP A 25 13.28 -0.92 -15.36
C ASP A 25 12.39 0.25 -14.93
N VAL A 26 12.22 0.42 -13.62
CA VAL A 26 11.60 1.62 -13.06
C VAL A 26 12.71 2.66 -12.97
N SER A 27 12.92 3.42 -14.05
CA SER A 27 13.85 4.54 -14.04
C SER A 27 13.30 5.62 -13.11
N PHE A 28 13.96 5.78 -11.96
CA PHE A 28 13.67 6.83 -10.98
C PHE A 28 14.64 8.00 -11.21
N GLU A 29 14.31 8.91 -12.14
CA GLU A 29 14.85 10.26 -12.04
C GLU A 29 14.11 10.99 -10.91
N ASP A 30 14.76 11.08 -9.75
CA ASP A 30 14.76 12.14 -8.72
C ASP A 30 13.56 13.10 -8.52
N THR A 31 12.34 12.73 -8.89
CA THR A 31 11.16 13.51 -8.56
C THR A 31 10.56 13.01 -7.25
N GLN A 32 10.52 13.92 -6.28
CA GLN A 32 9.58 13.93 -5.16
C GLN A 32 8.16 13.78 -5.73
N GLY A 33 7.78 12.54 -5.98
CA GLY A 33 6.61 12.20 -6.76
C GLY A 33 6.52 10.68 -6.81
N LEU A 34 5.52 10.14 -6.12
CA LEU A 34 4.91 8.85 -6.40
C LEU A 34 5.18 8.44 -7.86
N PRO A 35 5.82 7.27 -8.13
CA PRO A 35 5.82 6.74 -9.47
C PRO A 35 4.35 6.57 -9.84
N GLN A 36 3.88 7.40 -10.78
CA GLN A 36 2.66 7.08 -11.50
C GLN A 36 2.94 5.73 -12.11
N ARG A 37 2.37 4.68 -11.49
CA ARG A 37 2.22 3.40 -12.15
C ARG A 37 1.55 3.75 -13.45
N GLU A 38 2.30 3.68 -14.54
CA GLU A 38 1.70 3.62 -15.86
C GLU A 38 0.73 2.45 -15.78
N GLN A 39 -0.56 2.76 -15.69
CA GLN A 39 -1.66 1.81 -15.81
C GLN A 39 -1.71 1.39 -17.28
N THR A 40 -0.61 0.88 -17.81
CA THR A 40 -0.50 0.27 -19.12
C THR A 40 -0.78 -1.21 -18.94
N GLY A 41 -2.02 -1.52 -18.63
CA GLY A 41 -2.52 -2.87 -18.49
C GLY A 41 -4.03 -2.83 -18.64
N GLU A 42 -4.57 -3.80 -19.38
CA GLU A 42 -6.01 -4.08 -19.40
C GLU A 42 -6.53 -4.13 -17.95
N PRO A 43 -7.76 -3.63 -17.68
CA PRO A 43 -8.35 -3.73 -16.35
C PRO A 43 -8.32 -5.19 -15.88
N LEU A 44 -7.66 -5.44 -14.75
CA LEU A 44 -7.54 -6.77 -14.16
C LEU A 44 -8.93 -7.15 -13.63
N PRO A 45 -9.64 -8.13 -14.21
CA PRO A 45 -11.05 -8.39 -13.87
C PRO A 45 -11.26 -8.68 -12.39
N LEU A 46 -10.32 -9.40 -11.77
CA LEU A 46 -10.33 -9.69 -10.34
C LEU A 46 -10.24 -8.40 -9.50
N LEU A 47 -9.35 -7.47 -9.86
CA LEU A 47 -9.21 -6.20 -9.13
C LEU A 47 -10.52 -5.39 -9.15
N GLU A 48 -11.13 -5.26 -10.32
CA GLU A 48 -12.38 -4.50 -10.45
C GLU A 48 -13.54 -5.16 -9.70
N GLU A 49 -13.58 -6.50 -9.65
CA GLU A 49 -14.55 -7.21 -8.82
C GLU A 49 -14.32 -6.97 -7.31
N MET A 50 -13.07 -7.01 -6.86
CA MET A 50 -12.74 -6.76 -5.44
C MET A 50 -13.06 -5.32 -5.03
N LYS A 51 -12.78 -4.34 -5.89
CA LYS A 51 -13.19 -2.95 -5.66
C LYS A 51 -14.70 -2.81 -5.56
N ARG A 52 -15.46 -3.46 -6.44
CA ARG A 52 -16.92 -3.42 -6.39
C ARG A 52 -17.46 -4.01 -5.09
N LEU A 53 -16.89 -5.12 -4.62
CA LEU A 53 -17.28 -5.69 -3.32
C LEU A 53 -16.94 -4.76 -2.16
N ALA A 54 -15.79 -4.09 -2.21
CA ALA A 54 -15.42 -3.08 -1.22
C ALA A 54 -16.37 -1.88 -1.23
N ASP A 55 -16.74 -1.37 -2.40
CA ASP A 55 -17.71 -0.27 -2.57
C ASP A 55 -19.10 -0.63 -2.00
N ASP A 56 -19.48 -1.91 -2.04
CA ASP A 56 -20.70 -2.45 -1.44
C ASP A 56 -20.58 -2.66 0.09
N GLY A 57 -19.44 -2.32 0.70
CA GLY A 57 -19.16 -2.51 2.13
C GLY A 57 -18.84 -3.96 2.51
N LYS A 58 -18.54 -4.82 1.53
CA LYS A 58 -18.24 -6.24 1.72
C LYS A 58 -16.73 -6.51 1.72
N VAL A 59 -15.98 -5.72 2.49
CA VAL A 59 -14.50 -5.76 2.50
C VAL A 59 -13.97 -7.15 2.86
N ASN A 60 -14.51 -7.79 3.89
CA ASN A 60 -14.09 -9.13 4.30
C ASN A 60 -14.38 -10.20 3.23
N GLU A 61 -15.49 -10.08 2.48
CA GLU A 61 -15.81 -10.99 1.37
C GLU A 61 -14.83 -10.79 0.22
N ALA A 62 -14.51 -9.53 -0.09
CA ALA A 62 -13.50 -9.20 -1.10
C ALA A 62 -12.13 -9.75 -0.72
N GLU A 63 -11.68 -9.53 0.51
CA GLU A 63 -10.35 -9.99 0.97
C GLU A 63 -10.23 -11.51 0.96
N ASN A 64 -11.21 -12.24 1.51
CA ASN A 64 -11.19 -13.70 1.48
C ASN A 64 -11.06 -14.23 0.04
N ARG A 65 -11.84 -13.65 -0.87
CA ARG A 65 -11.84 -14.05 -2.28
C ARG A 65 -10.55 -13.66 -2.99
N LEU A 66 -9.98 -12.51 -2.68
CA LEU A 66 -8.66 -12.10 -3.15
C LEU A 66 -7.60 -13.16 -2.78
N PHE A 67 -7.58 -13.62 -1.53
CA PHE A 67 -6.65 -14.67 -1.09
C PHE A 67 -6.93 -16.05 -1.72
N GLU A 68 -8.19 -16.38 -2.01
CA GLU A 68 -8.56 -17.64 -2.68
C GLU A 68 -8.18 -17.67 -4.17
N GLU A 69 -8.29 -16.54 -4.87
CA GLU A 69 -8.10 -16.47 -6.32
C GLU A 69 -6.67 -16.09 -6.75
N LEU A 70 -5.90 -15.43 -5.89
CA LEU A 70 -4.53 -15.04 -6.22
C LEU A 70 -3.57 -16.24 -6.30
N ASP A 71 -2.76 -16.25 -7.35
CA ASP A 71 -1.56 -17.07 -7.44
C ASP A 71 -0.36 -16.29 -6.90
N PHE A 72 -0.05 -16.51 -5.62
CA PHE A 72 1.10 -15.89 -4.94
C PHE A 72 2.46 -16.31 -5.51
N SER A 73 2.51 -17.34 -6.35
CA SER A 73 3.75 -17.73 -7.05
C SER A 73 4.02 -16.89 -8.31
N ASP A 74 3.04 -16.11 -8.78
CA ASP A 74 3.16 -15.21 -9.92
C ASP A 74 3.26 -13.73 -9.45
N PRO A 75 4.46 -13.12 -9.46
CA PRO A 75 4.62 -11.72 -9.06
C PRO A 75 3.90 -10.73 -9.97
N SER A 76 3.44 -11.16 -11.16
CA SER A 76 2.62 -10.34 -12.04
C SER A 76 1.23 -10.05 -11.48
N GLN A 77 0.78 -10.80 -10.45
CA GLN A 77 -0.50 -10.60 -9.77
C GLN A 77 -0.42 -9.62 -8.59
N LEU A 78 0.77 -9.27 -8.10
CA LEU A 78 0.91 -8.29 -7.01
C LEU A 78 0.20 -6.94 -7.28
N PRO A 79 0.16 -6.40 -8.51
CA PRO A 79 -0.63 -5.19 -8.80
C PRO A 79 -2.11 -5.29 -8.43
N ILE A 80 -2.71 -6.48 -8.43
CA ILE A 80 -4.10 -6.71 -7.97
C ILE A 80 -4.20 -6.41 -6.48
N VAL A 81 -3.34 -7.02 -5.66
CA VAL A 81 -3.28 -6.78 -4.21
C VAL A 81 -3.06 -5.31 -3.91
N LEU A 82 -2.05 -4.71 -4.54
CA LEU A 82 -1.67 -3.34 -4.25
C LEU A 82 -2.77 -2.36 -4.69
N GLY A 83 -3.47 -2.63 -5.79
CA GLY A 83 -4.61 -1.84 -6.22
C GLY A 83 -5.83 -1.99 -5.30
N PHE A 84 -6.07 -3.19 -4.76
CA PHE A 84 -7.17 -3.44 -3.83
C PHE A 84 -6.99 -2.68 -2.52
N TYR A 85 -5.83 -2.83 -1.87
CA TYR A 85 -5.57 -2.13 -0.60
C TYR A 85 -5.35 -0.62 -0.80
N GLU A 86 -4.87 -0.17 -1.95
CA GLU A 86 -4.86 1.27 -2.30
C GLU A 86 -6.29 1.81 -2.38
N HIS A 87 -7.22 1.06 -2.96
CA HIS A 87 -8.65 1.42 -3.00
C HIS A 87 -9.27 1.46 -1.60
N LEU A 88 -9.05 0.42 -0.79
CA LEU A 88 -9.50 0.41 0.60
C LEU A 88 -8.98 1.60 1.41
N ASN A 89 -7.75 2.02 1.11
CA ASN A 89 -7.13 3.12 1.83
C ASN A 89 -7.76 4.50 1.48
N GLN A 90 -8.61 4.60 0.45
CA GLN A 90 -9.32 5.84 0.07
C GLN A 90 -10.60 6.08 0.87
N PHE A 91 -11.18 5.05 1.50
CA PHE A 91 -12.35 5.21 2.37
C PHE A 91 -11.97 5.95 3.66
N ALA A 92 -12.93 6.67 4.25
CA ALA A 92 -12.72 7.28 5.56
C ALA A 92 -12.76 6.23 6.68
N ASP A 93 -12.09 6.51 7.80
CA ASP A 93 -12.03 5.57 8.94
C ASP A 93 -13.44 5.16 9.42
N GLY A 94 -14.38 6.11 9.48
CA GLY A 94 -15.75 5.83 9.89
C GLY A 94 -16.53 4.93 8.92
N GLU A 95 -16.18 4.92 7.63
CA GLU A 95 -16.78 4.01 6.64
C GLU A 95 -16.26 2.58 6.86
N LEU A 96 -14.94 2.43 6.99
CA LEU A 96 -14.29 1.15 7.29
C LEU A 96 -14.83 0.56 8.60
N GLU A 97 -14.89 1.37 9.67
CA GLU A 97 -15.41 0.96 10.96
C GLU A 97 -16.88 0.49 10.87
N SER A 98 -17.69 1.14 10.03
CA SER A 98 -19.10 0.74 9.82
C SER A 98 -19.25 -0.64 9.17
N TRP A 99 -18.22 -1.10 8.46
CA TRP A 99 -18.13 -2.43 7.86
C TRP A 99 -17.37 -3.43 8.74
N GLY A 100 -16.95 -3.01 9.93
CA GLY A 100 -16.15 -3.82 10.84
C GLY A 100 -14.73 -4.06 10.32
N TYR A 101 -14.17 -3.06 9.63
CA TYR A 101 -12.81 -3.07 9.10
C TYR A 101 -12.00 -1.87 9.61
N SER A 102 -10.67 -1.90 9.50
CA SER A 102 -9.77 -0.89 10.08
C SER A 102 -8.50 -0.65 9.25
N ARG A 103 -7.76 0.42 9.58
CA ARG A 103 -6.44 0.69 9.00
C ARG A 103 -5.42 -0.39 9.38
N GLU A 104 -5.56 -0.92 10.59
CA GLU A 104 -4.79 -2.05 11.08
C GLU A 104 -5.01 -3.29 10.21
N GLU A 105 -6.25 -3.61 9.84
CA GLU A 105 -6.54 -4.75 8.96
C GLU A 105 -6.01 -4.56 7.54
N ILE A 106 -6.07 -3.35 6.98
CA ILE A 106 -5.40 -3.03 5.70
C ILE A 106 -3.90 -3.32 5.79
N TRP A 107 -3.27 -2.93 6.90
CA TRP A 107 -1.84 -3.15 7.11
C TRP A 107 -1.51 -4.64 7.27
N GLU A 108 -2.28 -5.37 8.08
CA GLU A 108 -2.12 -6.81 8.28
C GLU A 108 -2.27 -7.57 6.96
N GLY A 109 -3.32 -7.28 6.18
CA GLY A 109 -3.55 -7.91 4.88
C GLY A 109 -2.44 -7.65 3.86
N LEU A 110 -1.91 -6.42 3.81
CA LEU A 110 -0.75 -6.11 2.97
C LEU A 110 0.51 -6.85 3.42
N ARG A 111 0.74 -6.97 4.73
CA ARG A 111 1.87 -7.72 5.29
C ARG A 111 1.76 -9.19 4.92
N ASP A 112 0.59 -9.80 5.14
CA ASP A 112 0.34 -11.21 4.84
C ASP A 112 0.54 -11.50 3.35
N CYS A 113 0.01 -10.65 2.47
CA CYS A 113 0.27 -10.76 1.03
C CYS A 113 1.77 -10.65 0.72
N GLY A 114 2.48 -9.70 1.33
CA GLY A 114 3.92 -9.55 1.19
C GLY A 114 4.69 -10.84 1.51
N GLU A 115 4.37 -11.47 2.63
CA GLU A 115 4.98 -12.75 3.05
C GLU A 115 4.69 -13.87 2.03
N GLN A 116 3.46 -13.96 1.52
CA GLN A 116 3.10 -14.96 0.50
C GLN A 116 3.85 -14.78 -0.83
N PHE A 117 4.08 -13.53 -1.25
CA PHE A 117 4.91 -13.22 -2.42
C PHE A 117 6.42 -13.34 -2.16
N GLY A 118 6.83 -13.76 -0.95
CA GLY A 118 8.24 -13.91 -0.57
C GLY A 118 8.96 -12.58 -0.33
N VAL A 119 8.21 -11.50 -0.08
CA VAL A 119 8.75 -10.21 0.34
C VAL A 119 9.04 -10.26 1.83
N ASP A 120 10.27 -9.92 2.21
CA ASP A 120 10.64 -9.77 3.63
C ASP A 120 9.91 -8.55 4.22
N THR A 121 8.89 -8.83 5.04
CA THR A 121 8.06 -7.81 5.68
C THR A 121 8.77 -7.08 6.82
N GLN A 122 9.74 -7.72 7.48
CA GLN A 122 10.57 -7.05 8.50
C GLN A 122 11.45 -5.99 7.85
N LEU A 123 11.92 -6.26 6.64
CA LEU A 123 12.67 -5.30 5.84
C LEU A 123 11.76 -4.13 5.38
N LEU A 124 10.51 -4.40 4.98
CA LEU A 124 9.53 -3.34 4.66
C LEU A 124 9.25 -2.44 5.87
N ASP A 125 9.06 -3.02 7.05
CA ASP A 125 8.81 -2.27 8.29
C ASP A 125 10.01 -1.41 8.69
N ALA A 126 11.24 -1.91 8.51
CA ALA A 126 12.47 -1.16 8.77
C ALA A 126 12.63 0.05 7.83
N PHE A 127 12.43 -0.14 6.52
CA PHE A 127 12.43 0.95 5.54
C PHE A 127 11.29 1.95 5.78
N SER A 128 10.16 1.48 6.34
CA SER A 128 9.05 2.33 6.67
C SER A 128 9.31 3.16 7.94
N TRP A 129 9.89 2.58 8.98
CA TRP A 129 10.24 3.29 10.22
C TRP A 129 11.24 4.43 9.99
N GLU A 130 12.30 4.21 9.20
CA GLU A 130 13.33 5.24 8.94
C GLU A 130 12.78 6.53 8.30
N LYS A 131 11.89 6.45 7.29
CA LYS A 131 11.36 7.69 6.68
C LYS A 131 10.22 8.35 7.49
N ALA A 132 9.58 7.64 8.42
CA ALA A 132 8.57 8.24 9.32
C ALA A 132 9.24 9.10 10.40
N THR A 133 10.36 8.63 10.95
CA THR A 133 11.13 9.37 11.96
C THR A 133 11.92 10.52 11.34
N ASN A 134 12.48 10.34 10.15
CA ASN A 134 13.26 11.37 9.47
C ASN A 134 12.44 12.59 8.98
N ARG A 135 11.10 12.52 8.96
CA ARG A 135 10.23 13.69 8.69
C ARG A 135 9.97 14.55 9.94
N LYS A 136 10.14 14.03 11.15
CA LYS A 136 9.90 14.82 12.38
C LYS A 136 11.05 15.79 12.69
N ASP A 137 12.25 15.55 12.16
CA ASP A 137 13.41 16.39 12.45
C ASP A 137 13.53 17.65 11.55
N THR A 138 12.68 17.83 10.53
CA THR A 138 12.77 18.99 9.62
C THR A 138 11.70 20.06 9.82
N GLN A 139 10.79 19.91 10.78
CA GLN A 139 9.65 20.83 10.94
C GLN A 139 9.54 21.52 12.32
N ASP A 140 10.60 21.51 13.14
CA ASP A 140 10.59 22.19 14.45
C ASP A 140 11.76 23.18 14.68
N ASP A 141 12.42 23.67 13.63
CA ASP A 141 13.54 24.62 13.78
C ASP A 141 13.43 25.91 12.93
N LYS A 142 12.22 26.50 12.87
CA LYS A 142 12.04 27.87 12.35
C LYS A 142 11.24 28.82 13.26
N SER A 143 10.91 28.39 14.47
CA SER A 143 10.18 29.21 15.45
C SER A 143 10.91 29.33 16.79
N ALA A 144 12.24 29.40 16.76
CA ALA A 144 13.03 29.85 17.90
C ALA A 144 13.68 31.22 17.61
N PHE A 145 12.96 32.26 18.03
CA PHE A 145 13.52 33.49 18.59
C PHE A 145 14.26 34.48 17.67
N PHE A 146 13.47 35.19 16.86
CA PHE A 146 13.66 36.63 16.65
C PHE A 146 13.00 37.40 17.81
N ARG A 147 13.65 37.51 18.98
CA ARG A 147 13.32 38.47 20.06
C ARG A 147 14.52 38.67 20.99
N HIS A 148 15.36 39.68 20.76
CA HIS A 148 15.32 41.01 21.39
C HIS A 148 16.42 41.88 20.78
#